data_AF-A0A2V6C7W8-F1
#
_entry.id   AF-A0A2V6C7W8-F1
#
_cell.length_a   1.000
_cell.length_b   1.000
_cell.length_c   1.000
_cell.angle_alpha   90.00
_cell.angle_beta   90.00
_cell.angle_gamma   90.00
#
_symmetry.space_group_name_H-M   'P 1'
#
loop_
_entity.id
_entity.type
_entity.pdbx_description
1 polymer ?
#
loop_
_entity_poly.entity_id
_entity_poly.type
_entity_poly.pdbx_seq_one_letter_code
_entity_poly.pdbx_strand_id
1 'polypeptide(L)'
;MFEVIAAWRKQPVLATVAYYNLLGAALTIPFAIATGLGAWHWQLQGAAIKGNLRLHMICALTSALLIFSLSWMRSRLRSAGSSPNIAYWAVALVTLLVITLTGHLG
;
A
#
# COMPACT_ATOMS: atom_id res chain seq x y z
N MET A 1 -9.68 -3.73 4.30
CA MET A 1 -10.69 -4.53 5.04
C MET A 1 -11.23 -3.77 6.25
N PHE A 2 -10.42 -3.43 7.26
CA PHE A 2 -10.88 -2.68 8.44
C PHE A 2 -11.59 -1.34 8.12
N GLU A 3 -11.09 -0.56 7.14
CA GLU A 3 -11.76 0.67 6.69
C GLU A 3 -13.20 0.45 6.20
N VAL A 4 -13.43 -0.61 5.43
CA VAL A 4 -14.77 -0.93 4.89
C VAL A 4 -15.72 -1.31 6.01
N ILE A 5 -15.26 -2.13 6.96
CA ILE A 5 -16.07 -2.56 8.10
C ILE A 5 -16.34 -1.38 9.04
N ALA A 6 -15.35 -0.51 9.25
CA ALA A 6 -15.52 0.71 10.04
C ALA A 6 -16.59 1.64 9.45
N ALA A 7 -16.56 1.85 8.13
CA ALA A 7 -17.55 2.66 7.42
C ALA A 7 -18.95 2.02 7.45
N TRP A 8 -19.03 0.71 7.20
CA TRP A 8 -20.31 0.00 7.14
C TRP A 8 -20.97 -0.15 8.52
N ARG A 9 -20.19 -0.51 9.55
CA ARG A 9 -20.69 -0.69 10.94
C ARG A 9 -20.69 0.59 11.77
N LYS A 10 -20.22 1.71 11.22
CA LYS A 10 -20.05 3.00 11.92
C LYS A 10 -19.29 2.86 13.25
N GLN A 11 -18.27 1.99 13.29
CA GLN A 11 -17.50 1.70 14.50
C GLN A 11 -16.18 2.49 14.53
N PRO A 12 -16.03 3.47 15.45
CA PRO A 12 -14.85 4.36 15.48
C PRO A 12 -13.55 3.63 15.88
N VAL A 13 -13.67 2.55 16.65
CA VAL A 13 -12.53 1.70 17.02
C VAL A 13 -11.91 1.05 15.77
N LEU A 14 -12.73 0.53 14.86
CA LEU A 14 -12.25 -0.08 13.62
C LEU A 14 -11.60 0.95 12.69
N ALA A 15 -12.08 2.19 12.67
CA ALA A 15 -11.45 3.27 11.92
C ALA A 15 -10.05 3.61 12.46
N THR A 16 -9.87 3.51 13.78
CA THR A 16 -8.56 3.71 14.43
C THR A 16 -7.61 2.56 14.11
N VAL A 17 -8.08 1.30 14.21
CA VAL A 17 -7.29 0.11 13.83
C VAL A 17 -6.87 0.18 12.37
N ALA A 18 -7.81 0.55 11.49
CA ALA A 18 -7.55 0.69 10.07
C ALA A 18 -6.48 1.75 9.76
N TYR A 19 -6.48 2.88 10.47
CA TYR A 19 -5.42 3.89 10.36
C TYR A 19 -4.06 3.35 10.77
N TYR A 20 -3.94 2.71 11.94
CA TYR A 20 -2.65 2.18 12.41
C TYR A 20 -2.16 1.02 11.55
N ASN A 21 -3.06 0.19 11.02
CA ASN A 21 -2.71 -0.85 10.06
C ASN A 21 -2.14 -0.25 8.77
N LEU A 22 -2.78 0.79 8.23
CA LEU A 22 -2.32 1.48 7.02
C LEU A 22 -0.97 2.16 7.26
N LEU A 23 -0.81 2.83 8.40
CA LEU A 23 0.46 3.46 8.78
C LEU A 23 1.56 2.43 8.97
N GLY A 24 1.28 1.32 9.66
CA GLY A 24 2.21 0.21 9.83
C GLY A 24 2.66 -0.36 8.49
N ALA A 25 1.72 -0.57 7.56
CA ALA A 25 2.04 -1.01 6.19
C ALA A 25 2.94 -0.01 5.45
N ALA A 26 2.68 1.30 5.57
CA ALA A 26 3.54 2.32 4.99
C ALA A 26 4.97 2.31 5.58
N LEU A 27 5.10 2.09 6.89
CA LEU A 27 6.39 2.04 7.58
C LEU A 27 7.21 0.80 7.21
N THR A 28 6.58 -0.31 6.87
CA THR A 28 7.28 -1.55 6.48
C THR A 28 7.70 -1.58 5.01
N ILE A 29 7.10 -0.75 4.15
CA ILE A 29 7.44 -0.67 2.72
C ILE A 29 8.93 -0.40 2.47
N PRO A 30 9.59 0.60 3.10
CA PRO A 30 11.01 0.83 2.90
C PRO A 30 11.87 -0.39 3.25
N PHE A 31 11.51 -1.09 4.32
CA PHE A 31 12.19 -2.32 4.73
C PHE A 31 12.00 -3.42 3.67
N ALA A 32 10.77 -3.63 3.20
CA ALA A 32 10.47 -4.60 2.15
C ALA A 32 11.23 -4.31 0.85
N ILE A 33 11.33 -3.04 0.44
CA ILE A 33 12.12 -2.61 -0.72
C ILE A 33 13.60 -2.93 -0.50
N ALA A 34 14.16 -2.56 0.66
CA ALA A 34 15.57 -2.82 0.97
C ALA A 34 15.90 -4.32 0.93
N THR A 35 15.04 -5.16 1.53
CA THR A 35 15.23 -6.62 1.51
C THR A 35 15.03 -7.21 0.12
N GLY A 36 14.08 -6.71 -0.68
CA GLY A 36 13.83 -7.17 -2.05
C GLY A 36 14.98 -6.84 -3.00
N LEU A 37 15.54 -5.62 -2.90
CA LEU A 37 16.73 -5.22 -3.65
C LEU A 37 17.98 -6.00 -3.21
N GLY A 38 18.13 -6.25 -1.91
CA GLY A 38 19.21 -7.09 -1.38
C GLY A 38 19.14 -8.52 -1.91
N ALA A 39 17.95 -9.13 -1.90
CA ALA A 39 17.71 -10.45 -2.46
C ALA A 39 18.01 -10.49 -3.97
N TRP A 40 17.60 -9.48 -4.73
CA TRP A 40 17.94 -9.36 -6.14
C TRP A 40 19.48 -9.30 -6.33
N HIS A 41 20.17 -8.39 -5.63
CA HIS A 41 21.62 -8.25 -5.77
C HIS A 41 22.34 -9.57 -5.48
N TRP A 42 21.90 -10.32 -4.46
CA TRP A 42 22.47 -11.61 -4.09
C TRP A 42 22.15 -12.72 -5.11
N GLN A 43 20.88 -12.86 -5.49
CA GLN A 43 20.39 -14.02 -6.24
C GLN A 43 20.62 -13.93 -7.75
N LEU A 44 20.60 -12.72 -8.31
CA LEU A 44 20.89 -12.49 -9.73
C LEU A 44 22.29 -11.91 -9.94
N GLN A 45 23.11 -11.80 -8.89
CA GLN A 45 24.46 -11.20 -8.94
C GLN A 45 24.47 -9.80 -9.60
N GLY A 46 23.38 -9.04 -9.44
CA GLY A 46 23.21 -7.74 -10.09
C GLY A 46 22.82 -7.79 -11.58
N ALA A 47 22.45 -8.95 -12.13
CA ALA A 47 21.94 -9.04 -13.49
C ALA A 47 20.68 -8.21 -13.69
N ALA A 48 20.52 -7.65 -14.89
CA ALA A 48 19.44 -6.73 -15.22
C ALA A 48 18.05 -7.36 -15.01
N ILE A 49 17.12 -6.61 -14.40
CA ILE A 49 15.72 -7.04 -14.34
C ILE A 49 15.13 -7.10 -15.74
N LYS A 50 14.64 -8.26 -16.15
CA LYS A 50 14.00 -8.45 -17.45
C LYS A 50 12.63 -9.11 -17.30
N GLY A 51 11.77 -8.87 -18.27
CA GLY A 51 10.45 -9.50 -18.38
C GLY A 51 9.55 -9.26 -17.15
N ASN A 52 8.97 -10.34 -16.64
CA ASN A 52 7.99 -10.33 -15.55
C ASN A 52 8.50 -9.67 -14.26
N LEU A 53 9.78 -9.88 -13.91
CA LEU A 53 10.37 -9.30 -12.70
C LEU A 53 10.42 -7.76 -12.76
N ARG A 54 10.54 -7.19 -13.97
CA ARG A 54 10.52 -5.73 -14.17
C ARG A 54 9.11 -5.18 -13.95
N LEU A 55 8.10 -5.90 -14.45
CA LEU A 55 6.70 -5.56 -14.20
C LEU A 55 6.36 -5.66 -12.72
N HIS A 56 6.78 -6.74 -12.05
CA HIS A 56 6.63 -6.90 -10.60
C HIS A 56 7.22 -5.72 -9.84
N MET A 57 8.44 -5.28 -10.18
CA MET A 57 9.08 -4.16 -9.49
C MET A 57 8.36 -2.82 -9.74
N ILE A 58 7.89 -2.56 -10.96
CA ILE A 58 7.09 -1.35 -11.27
C ILE A 58 5.77 -1.38 -10.50
N CYS A 59 5.09 -2.52 -10.47
CA CYS A 59 3.84 -2.69 -9.73
C CYS A 59 4.06 -2.52 -8.22
N ALA A 60 5.13 -3.11 -7.67
CA ALA A 60 5.50 -2.97 -6.27
C ALA A 60 5.79 -1.51 -5.87
N LEU A 61 6.55 -0.77 -6.68
CA LEU A 61 6.80 0.66 -6.46
C LEU A 61 5.52 1.49 -6.58
N THR A 62 4.64 1.15 -7.52
CA THR A 62 3.34 1.82 -7.68
C THR A 62 2.44 1.56 -6.46
N SER A 63 2.36 0.31 -5.99
CA SER A 63 1.67 -0.04 -4.75
C SER A 63 2.24 0.71 -3.54
N ALA A 64 3.56 0.82 -3.42
CA ALA A 64 4.21 1.58 -2.36
C ALA A 64 3.77 3.05 -2.36
N LEU A 65 3.84 3.73 -3.51
CA LEU A 65 3.41 5.12 -3.67
C LEU A 65 1.92 5.31 -3.33
N LEU A 66 1.08 4.38 -3.76
CA LEU A 66 -0.36 4.41 -3.48
C LEU A 66 -0.66 4.23 -1.98
N ILE A 67 0.04 3.31 -1.30
CA ILE A 67 -0.09 3.10 0.15
C ILE A 67 0.38 4.34 0.92
N PHE A 68 1.51 4.95 0.53
CA PHE A 68 1.96 6.22 1.12
C PHE A 68 0.94 7.34 0.90
N SER A 69 0.39 7.44 -0.31
CA SER A 69 -0.63 8.44 -0.65
C SER A 69 -1.89 8.26 0.19
N LEU A 70 -2.39 7.02 0.33
CA LEU A 70 -3.52 6.72 1.20
C LEU A 70 -3.24 7.04 2.66
N SER A 71 -2.05 6.71 3.14
CA SER A 71 -1.63 7.00 4.52
C SER A 71 -1.62 8.51 4.78
N TRP A 72 -1.09 9.27 3.83
CA TRP A 72 -1.09 10.72 3.85
C TRP A 72 -2.50 11.32 3.83
N MET A 73 -3.34 10.90 2.88
CA MET A 73 -4.74 11.33 2.79
C MET A 73 -5.49 11.01 4.09
N ARG A 74 -5.30 9.81 4.64
CA ARG A 74 -5.94 9.39 5.88
C ARG A 74 -5.47 10.22 7.07
N SER A 75 -4.18 10.51 7.16
CA SER A 75 -3.63 11.38 8.21
C SER A 75 -4.21 12.79 8.13
N ARG A 76 -4.35 13.36 6.91
CA ARG A 76 -4.99 14.66 6.69
C ARG A 76 -6.48 14.67 7.05
N LEU A 77 -7.23 13.64 6.65
CA LEU A 77 -8.65 13.50 7.00
C LEU A 77 -8.85 13.41 8.51
N ARG A 78 -7.96 12.68 9.20
CA ARG A 78 -7.98 12.56 10.66
C ARG A 78 -7.67 13.87 11.36
N SER A 79 -6.66 14.64 10.91
CA SER A 79 -6.37 15.97 11.45
C SER A 79 -7.51 16.97 11.21
N ALA A 80 -8.25 16.80 10.11
CA ALA A 80 -9.41 17.63 9.76
C ALA A 80 -10.74 17.13 10.36
N GLY A 81 -10.74 16.04 11.15
CA GLY A 81 -11.96 15.43 11.70
C GLY A 81 -12.98 14.98 10.65
N SER A 82 -12.55 14.81 9.40
CA SER A 82 -13.43 14.62 8.25
C SER A 82 -13.52 13.14 7.86
N SER A 83 -14.68 12.73 7.35
CA SER A 83 -14.89 11.38 6.82
C SER A 83 -14.20 11.19 5.45
N PRO A 84 -13.79 9.96 5.11
CA PRO A 84 -13.17 9.68 3.81
C PRO A 84 -14.11 9.97 2.64
N ASN A 85 -13.66 10.83 1.72
CA ASN A 85 -14.38 11.21 0.49
C ASN A 85 -14.28 10.13 -0.61
N ILE A 86 -15.09 10.23 -1.66
CA ILE A 86 -15.10 9.35 -2.85
C ILE A 86 -13.70 9.18 -3.45
N ALA A 87 -12.92 10.28 -3.52
CA ALA A 87 -11.54 10.22 -4.01
C ALA A 87 -10.66 9.26 -3.20
N TYR A 88 -10.82 9.21 -1.87
CA TYR A 88 -10.09 8.29 -1.01
C TYR A 88 -10.46 6.83 -1.33
N TRP A 89 -11.76 6.55 -1.51
CA TRP A 89 -12.23 5.21 -1.86
C TRP A 89 -11.79 4.77 -3.25
N ALA A 90 -11.75 5.69 -4.23
CA ALA A 90 -11.22 5.42 -5.56
C ALA A 90 -9.74 5.03 -5.50
N VAL A 91 -8.91 5.81 -4.78
CA VAL A 91 -7.50 5.48 -4.58
C VAL A 91 -7.34 4.16 -3.83
N ALA A 92 -8.17 3.88 -2.83
CA ALA A 92 -8.13 2.63 -2.08
C ALA A 92 -8.42 1.41 -2.96
N LEU A 93 -9.39 1.53 -3.88
CA LEU A 93 -9.73 0.47 -4.83
C LEU A 93 -8.60 0.25 -5.84
N VAL A 94 -8.05 1.32 -6.42
CA VAL A 94 -6.89 1.23 -7.32
C VAL A 94 -5.71 0.59 -6.62
N THR A 95 -5.43 0.99 -5.37
CA THR A 95 -4.36 0.40 -4.56
C THR A 95 -4.55 -1.10 -4.38
N LEU A 96 -5.77 -1.55 -4.07
CA LEU A 96 -6.10 -2.97 -3.93
C LEU A 96 -5.84 -3.74 -5.23
N LEU A 97 -6.26 -3.20 -6.38
CA LEU A 97 -6.06 -3.82 -7.68
C LEU A 97 -4.56 -3.95 -8.01
N VAL A 98 -3.79 -2.88 -7.82
CA VAL A 98 -2.34 -2.89 -8.10
C VAL A 98 -1.60 -3.85 -7.16
N ILE A 99 -1.98 -3.92 -5.87
CA ILE A 99 -1.39 -4.90 -4.94
C ILE A 99 -1.68 -6.34 -5.39
N THR A 100 -2.93 -6.61 -5.78
CA THR A 100 -3.34 -7.94 -6.27
C THR A 100 -2.55 -8.33 -7.52
N LEU A 101 -2.39 -7.39 -8.45
CA LEU A 101 -1.60 -7.61 -9.65
C LEU A 101 -0.11 -7.82 -9.32
N THR A 102 0.45 -7.03 -8.40
CA THR A 102 1.83 -7.18 -7.93
C THR A 102 2.07 -8.59 -7.37
N GLY A 103 1.13 -9.09 -6.55
CA GLY A 103 1.20 -10.44 -5.99
C GLY A 103 1.06 -11.57 -7.01
N HIS A 104 0.35 -11.34 -8.12
CA HIS A 104 0.27 -12.33 -9.21
C HIS A 104 1.57 -12.37 -10.05
N LEU A 105 2.32 -11.27 -10.10
CA LEU A 105 3.53 -11.15 -10.92
C LEU A 105 4.82 -11.57 -10.19
N GLY A 106 4.80 -11.71 -8.86
CA GLY A 106 5.98 -12.08 -8.05
C GLY A 106 5.96 -13.54 -7.68
#